data_AF-X6LR80-F1
#
_entry.id   AF-X6LR80-F1
#
_cell.length_a   1.000
_cell.length_b   1.000
_cell.length_c   1.000
_cell.angle_alpha   90.00
_cell.angle_beta   90.00
_cell.angle_gamma   90.00
#
_symmetry.space_group_name_H-M   'P 1'
#
loop_
_entity.id
_entity.type
_entity.pdbx_description
1 polymer ?
#
loop_
_entity_poly.entity_id
_entity_poly.type
_entity_poly.pdbx_seq_one_letter_code
_entity_poly.pdbx_strand_id
1 'polypeptide(L)'
;MNGTYAIVIDSYGNVTERQLSNHNEVSIVSNDITNDVRMVKLNRTLSAMPPYYDFSANYNNIDIIFAYGQTPELSQHQQKSTMILTLEQHRHSASTLTTKAPNGIIYYSASSILFSDVNQQISLTIFPDSDTVQIVCTGPMYAIGFGNDAMNNTYAIIIDGFGEVSERLLGYHNPGELLQAKAKVLSDIYFDEDTRQ
;
A
#
# COMPACT_ATOMS: atom_id res chain seq x y z
N MET A 1 13.73 -15.58 8.60
CA MET A 1 13.30 -14.69 7.50
C MET A 1 14.57 -14.10 6.90
N ASN A 2 14.87 -14.38 5.64
CA ASN A 2 16.08 -13.88 4.98
C ASN A 2 15.70 -12.63 4.18
N GLY A 3 16.21 -11.47 4.60
CA GLY A 3 16.10 -10.22 3.85
C GLY A 3 16.82 -10.32 2.50
N THR A 4 16.28 -9.69 1.46
CA THR A 4 17.05 -9.41 0.24
C THR A 4 17.92 -8.20 0.56
N TYR A 5 19.22 -8.27 0.30
CA TYR A 5 20.14 -7.16 0.52
C TYR A 5 20.71 -6.72 -0.82
N ALA A 6 20.80 -5.42 -1.03
CA ALA A 6 21.65 -4.82 -2.04
C ALA A 6 22.99 -4.50 -1.40
N ILE A 7 24.05 -4.81 -2.14
CA ILE A 7 25.33 -4.19 -1.91
C ILE A 7 25.34 -2.93 -2.76
N VAL A 8 25.43 -1.77 -2.12
CA VAL A 8 25.58 -0.48 -2.79
C VAL A 8 27.05 -0.11 -2.75
N ILE A 9 27.65 0.02 -3.93
CA ILE A 9 29.03 0.49 -4.11
C ILE A 9 28.95 1.91 -4.65
N ASP A 10 29.50 2.88 -3.92
CA ASP A 10 29.55 4.27 -4.41
C ASP A 10 30.69 4.49 -5.41
N SER A 11 30.76 5.69 -6.00
CA SER A 11 31.79 6.07 -6.97
C SER A 11 33.21 6.12 -6.39
N TYR A 12 33.36 5.98 -5.07
CA TYR A 12 34.64 5.94 -4.37
C TYR A 12 34.99 4.52 -3.91
N GLY A 13 34.17 3.53 -4.24
CA GLY A 13 34.37 2.13 -3.86
C GLY A 13 33.95 1.81 -2.42
N ASN A 14 33.25 2.71 -1.73
CA ASN A 14 32.71 2.40 -0.40
C ASN A 14 31.56 1.42 -0.55
N VAL A 15 31.62 0.34 0.23
CA VAL A 15 30.62 -0.71 0.23
C VAL A 15 29.67 -0.49 1.39
N THR A 16 28.39 -0.33 1.08
CA THR A 16 27.32 -0.32 2.09
C THR A 16 26.35 -1.45 1.80
N GLU A 17 26.01 -2.22 2.83
CA GLU A 17 24.91 -3.16 2.77
C GLU A 17 23.61 -2.37 3.01
N ARG A 18 22.69 -2.44 2.05
CA ARG A 18 21.37 -1.87 2.17
C ARG A 18 20.36 -2.97 2.02
N GLN A 19 19.55 -3.19 3.05
CA GLN A 19 18.40 -4.09 2.93
C GLN A 19 17.48 -3.58 1.81
N LEU A 20 17.30 -4.40 0.77
CA LEU A 20 16.25 -4.20 -0.23
C LEU A 20 14.93 -4.60 0.44
N SER A 21 13.89 -3.80 0.26
CA SER A 21 12.64 -3.87 1.03
C SER A 21 12.06 -5.29 1.04
N ASN A 22 12.31 -6.00 2.13
CA ASN A 22 11.60 -7.22 2.44
C ASN A 22 10.53 -6.82 3.48
N HIS A 23 9.29 -6.76 3.01
CA HIS A 23 8.05 -7.00 3.77
C HIS A 23 7.15 -5.84 4.24
N ASN A 24 7.28 -4.57 3.85
CA ASN A 24 6.30 -3.55 4.29
C ASN A 24 5.77 -2.60 3.20
N GLU A 25 6.25 -2.72 1.95
CA GLU A 25 5.91 -1.79 0.87
C GLU A 25 4.63 -2.21 0.14
N VAL A 26 3.81 -1.22 -0.20
CA VAL A 26 2.67 -1.39 -1.08
C VAL A 26 3.13 -1.56 -2.53
N SER A 27 2.68 -2.63 -3.16
CA SER A 27 2.86 -2.89 -4.60
C SER A 27 1.59 -2.56 -5.38
N ILE A 28 1.75 -1.89 -6.53
CA ILE A 28 0.64 -1.63 -7.46
C ILE A 28 0.41 -2.89 -8.29
N VAL A 29 -0.79 -3.44 -8.22
CA VAL A 29 -1.23 -4.60 -9.02
C VAL A 29 -1.89 -4.13 -10.32
N SER A 30 -2.75 -3.11 -10.25
CA SER A 30 -3.35 -2.47 -11.42
C SER A 30 -3.70 -1.01 -11.15
N ASN A 31 -3.78 -0.22 -12.21
CA ASN A 31 -4.18 1.18 -12.21
C ASN A 31 -5.02 1.41 -13.47
N ASP A 32 -6.33 1.27 -13.31
CA ASP A 32 -7.31 1.27 -14.40
C ASP A 32 -8.17 2.53 -14.34
N ILE A 33 -8.64 3.01 -15.49
CA ILE A 33 -9.61 4.11 -15.56
C ILE A 33 -10.83 3.60 -16.31
N THR A 34 -11.99 3.69 -15.67
CA THR A 34 -13.29 3.31 -16.28
C THR A 34 -14.30 4.40 -15.98
N ASN A 35 -14.96 4.93 -17.01
CA ASN A 35 -15.92 6.04 -16.90
C ASN A 35 -15.34 7.23 -16.10
N ASP A 36 -14.11 7.61 -16.43
CA ASP A 36 -13.33 8.68 -15.76
C ASP A 36 -13.07 8.48 -14.25
N VAL A 37 -13.39 7.30 -13.70
CA VAL A 37 -13.05 6.92 -12.34
C VAL A 37 -11.80 6.06 -12.37
N ARG A 38 -10.77 6.50 -11.65
CA ARG A 38 -9.56 5.70 -11.43
C ARG A 38 -9.83 4.63 -10.38
N MET A 39 -9.39 3.41 -10.68
CA MET A 39 -9.32 2.29 -9.75
C MET A 39 -7.86 1.87 -9.61
N VAL A 40 -7.36 1.88 -8.38
CA VAL A 40 -6.01 1.37 -8.08
C VAL A 40 -6.14 0.15 -7.21
N LYS A 41 -5.53 -0.95 -7.65
CA LYS A 41 -5.42 -2.20 -6.91
C LYS A 41 -4.01 -2.35 -6.37
N LEU A 42 -3.91 -2.62 -5.09
CA LEU A 42 -2.68 -2.68 -4.34
C LEU A 42 -2.57 -4.02 -3.60
N ASN A 43 -1.35 -4.50 -3.43
CA ASN A 43 -1.02 -5.61 -2.55
C ASN A 43 0.07 -5.20 -1.57
N ARG A 44 -0.03 -5.66 -0.33
CA ARG A 44 1.07 -5.66 0.64
C ARG A 44 0.97 -6.88 1.56
N THR A 45 1.99 -7.10 2.36
CA THR A 45 2.03 -8.10 3.43
C THR A 45 1.14 -7.70 4.62
N LEU A 46 0.72 -8.69 5.42
CA LEU A 46 -0.08 -8.45 6.63
C LEU A 46 0.76 -7.82 7.73
N SER A 47 1.82 -8.53 8.13
CA SER A 47 2.66 -8.13 9.24
C SER A 47 3.59 -7.01 8.81
N ALA A 48 3.66 -5.97 9.64
CA ALA A 48 4.58 -4.88 9.41
C ALA A 48 5.08 -4.27 10.71
N MET A 49 6.29 -3.72 10.65
CA MET A 49 6.85 -2.97 11.77
C MET A 49 6.45 -1.49 11.67
N PRO A 50 6.31 -0.79 12.79
CA PRO A 50 6.18 0.66 12.78
C PRO A 50 7.25 1.31 11.88
N PRO A 51 6.89 2.36 11.13
CA PRO A 51 5.66 3.14 11.21
C PRO A 51 4.51 2.66 10.32
N TYR A 52 4.63 1.48 9.69
CA TYR A 52 3.58 0.91 8.85
C TYR A 52 2.46 0.30 9.72
N TYR A 53 1.21 0.33 9.22
CA TYR A 53 0.12 -0.38 9.89
C TYR A 53 0.29 -1.89 9.74
N ASP A 54 0.10 -2.63 10.83
CA ASP A 54 0.14 -4.09 10.88
C ASP A 54 -1.29 -4.66 10.79
N PHE A 55 -1.62 -5.26 9.66
CA PHE A 55 -2.94 -5.86 9.41
C PHE A 55 -3.09 -7.25 10.07
N SER A 56 -2.01 -7.83 10.61
CA SER A 56 -2.04 -9.15 11.30
C SER A 56 -2.60 -9.08 12.71
N ALA A 57 -2.63 -7.90 13.34
CA ALA A 57 -3.02 -7.74 14.73
C ALA A 57 -4.54 -7.89 14.96
N ASN A 58 -5.36 -7.40 14.03
CA ASN A 58 -6.83 -7.48 14.10
C ASN A 58 -7.43 -7.38 12.70
N TYR A 59 -8.06 -8.47 12.24
CA TYR A 59 -8.70 -8.51 10.93
C TYR A 59 -10.09 -7.88 10.91
N ASN A 60 -10.80 -7.88 12.03
CA ASN A 60 -12.24 -7.68 12.03
C ASN A 60 -12.65 -6.22 12.01
N ASN A 61 -11.88 -5.34 12.66
CA ASN A 61 -12.19 -3.93 12.76
C ASN A 61 -10.93 -3.12 12.52
N ILE A 62 -10.96 -2.30 11.48
CA ILE A 62 -9.84 -1.45 11.09
C ILE A 62 -10.35 -0.02 11.04
N ASP A 63 -9.91 0.80 11.99
CA ASP A 63 -10.13 2.24 11.93
C ASP A 63 -9.43 2.81 10.70
N ILE A 64 -10.18 3.60 9.93
CA ILE A 64 -9.63 4.35 8.81
C ILE A 64 -9.96 5.84 8.93
N ILE A 65 -9.00 6.66 8.55
CA ILE A 65 -9.24 8.05 8.16
C ILE A 65 -9.10 8.14 6.66
N PHE A 66 -9.89 9.01 6.03
CA PHE A 66 -9.82 9.16 4.59
C PHE A 66 -10.13 10.58 4.17
N ALA A 67 -9.54 10.98 3.05
CA ALA A 67 -9.71 12.30 2.47
C ALA A 67 -9.51 12.25 0.96
N TYR A 68 -10.00 13.28 0.28
CA TYR A 68 -9.65 13.56 -1.11
C TYR A 68 -9.30 15.03 -1.30
N GLY A 69 -8.57 15.31 -2.38
CA GLY A 69 -8.19 16.64 -2.81
C GLY A 69 -8.22 16.79 -4.33
N GLN A 70 -8.01 18.02 -4.80
CA GLN A 70 -7.97 18.37 -6.24
C GLN A 70 -6.58 18.81 -6.70
N THR A 71 -5.66 19.07 -5.76
CA THR A 71 -4.31 19.54 -6.06
C THR A 71 -3.28 18.58 -5.50
N PRO A 72 -2.08 18.47 -6.08
CA PRO A 72 -1.02 17.61 -5.56
C PRO A 72 -0.52 17.98 -4.15
N GLU A 73 -0.93 19.14 -3.60
CA GLU A 73 -0.52 19.55 -2.26
C GLU A 73 -1.23 18.70 -1.19
N LEU A 74 -0.47 17.81 -0.55
CA LEU A 74 -0.95 16.93 0.52
C LEU A 74 -1.33 17.66 1.84
N SER A 75 -1.26 18.99 1.86
CA SER A 75 -1.60 19.83 3.02
C SER A 75 -3.04 20.35 2.99
N GLN A 76 -3.79 20.13 1.91
CA GLN A 76 -5.18 20.56 1.77
C GLN A 76 -6.05 19.39 1.30
N HIS A 77 -7.14 19.15 2.00
CA HIS A 77 -8.19 18.21 1.59
C HIS A 77 -9.49 18.97 1.32
N GLN A 78 -10.25 18.55 0.32
CA GLN A 78 -11.57 19.09 0.06
C GLN A 78 -12.59 18.55 1.06
N GLN A 79 -12.51 17.25 1.35
CA GLN A 79 -13.31 16.59 2.38
C GLN A 79 -12.47 15.54 3.10
N LYS A 80 -12.80 15.31 4.37
CA LYS A 80 -12.20 14.27 5.21
C LYS A 80 -13.26 13.64 6.12
N SER A 81 -13.05 12.40 6.50
CA SER A 81 -13.87 11.70 7.47
C SER A 81 -13.09 10.52 8.08
N THR A 82 -13.74 9.82 9.00
CA THR A 82 -13.24 8.59 9.62
C THR A 82 -14.35 7.54 9.65
N MET A 83 -13.98 6.27 9.66
CA MET A 83 -14.92 5.16 9.90
C MET A 83 -14.17 3.91 10.38
N ILE A 84 -14.92 2.92 10.88
CA ILE A 84 -14.41 1.57 11.11
C ILE A 84 -14.81 0.71 9.92
N LEU A 85 -13.84 0.10 9.25
CA LEU A 85 -14.11 -1.01 8.33
C LEU A 85 -14.29 -2.29 9.15
N THR A 86 -15.51 -2.82 9.19
CA THR A 86 -15.79 -4.13 9.79
C THR A 86 -15.69 -5.21 8.70
N LEU A 87 -14.66 -6.04 8.77
CA LEU A 87 -14.43 -7.10 7.79
C LEU A 87 -15.16 -8.37 8.20
N GLU A 88 -15.89 -8.93 7.25
CA GLU A 88 -16.57 -10.21 7.41
C GLU A 88 -15.63 -11.36 7.07
N GLN A 89 -15.68 -12.42 7.88
CA GLN A 89 -14.96 -13.64 7.60
C GLN A 89 -15.71 -14.46 6.56
N HIS A 90 -15.00 -14.85 5.51
CA HIS A 90 -15.50 -15.73 4.46
C HIS A 90 -14.66 -17.02 4.42
N ARG A 91 -15.27 -18.06 3.87
CA ARG A 91 -14.59 -19.32 3.54
C ARG A 91 -14.74 -19.54 2.05
N HIS A 92 -13.62 -19.69 1.34
CA HIS A 92 -13.66 -20.09 -0.05
C HIS A 92 -14.16 -21.54 -0.13
N SER A 93 -15.43 -21.71 -0.51
CA SER A 93 -15.99 -23.04 -0.76
C SER A 93 -15.38 -23.57 -2.05
N ALA A 94 -14.87 -24.81 -2.03
CA ALA A 94 -14.28 -25.44 -3.20
C ALA A 94 -15.24 -25.39 -4.40
N SER A 95 -14.91 -24.57 -5.41
CA SER A 95 -15.63 -24.54 -6.68
C SER A 95 -14.75 -25.18 -7.75
N THR A 96 -15.31 -26.16 -8.45
CA THR A 96 -14.68 -27.12 -9.36
C THR A 96 -14.20 -26.54 -10.70
N LEU A 97 -13.68 -25.30 -10.75
CA LEU A 97 -13.12 -24.74 -11.98
C LEU A 97 -11.82 -23.97 -11.74
N THR A 98 -10.92 -24.15 -12.71
CA THR A 98 -9.49 -23.90 -12.70
C THR A 98 -9.09 -22.44 -12.49
N THR A 99 -8.83 -22.04 -11.26
CA THR A 99 -7.77 -21.06 -10.91
C THR A 99 -7.26 -21.39 -9.52
N LYS A 100 -5.93 -21.42 -9.38
CA LYS A 100 -5.12 -21.99 -8.30
C LYS A 100 -5.26 -21.21 -6.96
N ALA A 101 -6.42 -21.31 -6.30
CA ALA A 101 -6.55 -21.04 -4.87
C ALA A 101 -6.69 -22.40 -4.15
N PRO A 102 -5.82 -22.75 -3.20
CA PRO A 102 -6.01 -23.94 -2.36
C PRO A 102 -7.39 -23.93 -1.68
N ASN A 103 -8.05 -25.09 -1.65
CA ASN A 103 -9.34 -25.26 -0.98
C ASN A 103 -9.26 -24.87 0.50
N GLY A 104 -10.28 -24.17 1.02
CA GLY A 104 -10.41 -23.90 2.47
C GLY A 104 -9.81 -22.58 2.97
N ILE A 105 -9.39 -21.69 2.07
CA ILE A 105 -8.85 -20.37 2.46
C ILE A 105 -9.92 -19.55 3.18
N ILE A 106 -9.59 -19.15 4.41
CA ILE A 106 -10.30 -18.12 5.14
C ILE A 106 -9.77 -16.78 4.66
N TYR A 107 -10.66 -15.87 4.32
CA TYR A 107 -10.30 -14.49 4.03
C TYR A 107 -11.28 -13.54 4.71
N TYR A 108 -10.84 -12.32 4.95
CA TYR A 108 -11.66 -11.27 5.55
C TYR A 108 -11.85 -10.17 4.54
N SER A 109 -13.07 -9.67 4.35
CA SER A 109 -13.28 -8.55 3.44
C SER A 109 -14.30 -7.54 3.93
N ALA A 110 -14.08 -6.29 3.54
CA ALA A 110 -15.02 -5.18 3.69
C ALA A 110 -15.00 -4.33 2.42
N SER A 111 -16.13 -3.71 2.10
CA SER A 111 -16.21 -2.68 1.09
C SER A 111 -17.07 -1.53 1.59
N SER A 112 -16.65 -0.29 1.34
CA SER A 112 -17.38 0.89 1.76
C SER A 112 -17.29 2.00 0.72
N ILE A 113 -18.39 2.73 0.58
CA ILE A 113 -18.42 4.01 -0.12
C ILE A 113 -17.95 5.06 0.87
N LEU A 114 -16.82 5.70 0.57
CA LEU A 114 -16.23 6.74 1.41
C LEU A 114 -16.90 8.08 1.15
N PHE A 115 -16.97 8.49 -0.12
CA PHE A 115 -17.69 9.68 -0.57
C PHE A 115 -18.33 9.41 -1.94
N SER A 116 -19.66 9.38 -1.98
CA SER A 116 -20.42 9.03 -3.20
C SER A 116 -20.39 10.11 -4.27
N ASP A 117 -20.25 11.39 -3.89
CA ASP A 117 -20.19 12.55 -4.78
C ASP A 117 -18.96 12.55 -5.69
N VAL A 118 -17.89 11.87 -5.28
CA VAL A 118 -16.62 11.77 -6.03
C VAL A 118 -16.24 10.32 -6.36
N ASN A 119 -17.19 9.38 -6.25
CA ASN A 119 -16.97 7.96 -6.48
C ASN A 119 -15.77 7.40 -5.67
N GLN A 120 -15.53 7.93 -4.47
CA GLN A 120 -14.46 7.44 -3.61
C GLN A 120 -14.95 6.21 -2.83
N GLN A 121 -14.28 5.09 -3.01
CA GLN A 121 -14.62 3.82 -2.36
C GLN A 121 -13.35 3.04 -2.01
N ILE A 122 -13.45 2.17 -1.01
CA ILE A 122 -12.41 1.21 -0.65
C ILE A 122 -13.01 -0.19 -0.56
N SER A 123 -12.29 -1.17 -1.08
CA SER A 123 -12.47 -2.58 -0.75
C SER A 123 -11.16 -3.12 -0.19
N LEU A 124 -11.24 -3.78 0.96
CA LEU A 124 -10.11 -4.40 1.63
C LEU A 124 -10.35 -5.91 1.69
N THR A 125 -9.36 -6.70 1.30
CA THR A 125 -9.41 -8.17 1.44
C THR A 125 -8.11 -8.66 2.05
N ILE A 126 -8.21 -9.41 3.15
CA ILE A 126 -7.09 -9.99 3.87
C ILE A 126 -7.09 -11.49 3.66
N PHE A 127 -5.96 -12.02 3.19
CA PHE A 127 -5.69 -13.45 3.02
C PHE A 127 -4.59 -13.87 4.00
N PRO A 128 -4.94 -14.27 5.25
CA PRO A 128 -3.95 -14.60 6.27
C PRO A 128 -2.97 -15.70 5.85
N ASP A 129 -3.48 -16.75 5.21
CA ASP A 129 -2.67 -17.91 4.78
C ASP A 129 -1.64 -17.56 3.69
N SER A 130 -1.85 -16.46 2.97
CA SER A 130 -0.97 -16.00 1.88
C SER A 130 -0.15 -14.78 2.24
N ASP A 131 -0.18 -14.33 3.52
CA ASP A 131 0.45 -13.09 3.97
C ASP A 131 0.15 -11.92 3.01
N THR A 132 -1.11 -11.79 2.57
CA THR A 132 -1.50 -10.77 1.57
C THR A 132 -2.71 -9.95 2.01
N VAL A 133 -2.56 -8.64 1.97
CA VAL A 133 -3.63 -7.65 2.03
C VAL A 133 -3.79 -7.07 0.63
N GLN A 134 -4.99 -7.19 0.09
CA GLN A 134 -5.40 -6.56 -1.16
C GLN A 134 -6.26 -5.34 -0.85
N ILE A 135 -5.89 -4.20 -1.42
CA ILE A 135 -6.59 -2.93 -1.24
C ILE A 135 -7.00 -2.46 -2.63
N VAL A 136 -8.29 -2.23 -2.83
CA VAL A 136 -8.84 -1.64 -4.05
C VAL A 136 -9.44 -0.31 -3.68
N CYS A 137 -8.95 0.75 -4.30
CA CYS A 137 -9.44 2.09 -4.07
C CYS A 137 -9.95 2.69 -5.36
N THR A 138 -11.04 3.46 -5.27
CA THR A 138 -11.53 4.31 -6.37
C THR A 138 -11.68 5.74 -5.88
N GLY A 139 -11.64 6.70 -6.80
CA GLY A 139 -11.83 8.13 -6.52
C GLY A 139 -10.80 9.02 -7.22
N PRO A 140 -10.81 10.33 -6.91
CA PRO A 140 -9.87 11.32 -7.46
C PRO A 140 -8.49 11.20 -6.78
N MET A 141 -7.79 12.29 -6.48
CA MET A 141 -6.62 12.20 -5.60
C MET A 141 -7.08 11.91 -4.17
N TYR A 142 -6.62 10.81 -3.56
CA TYR A 142 -7.09 10.39 -2.23
C TYR A 142 -5.99 9.90 -1.29
N ALA A 143 -6.30 9.99 0.00
CA ALA A 143 -5.50 9.48 1.09
C ALA A 143 -6.35 8.57 1.96
N ILE A 144 -5.80 7.42 2.36
CA ILE A 144 -6.44 6.50 3.32
C ILE A 144 -5.40 6.17 4.40
N GLY A 145 -5.69 6.57 5.63
CA GLY A 145 -4.93 6.23 6.82
C GLY A 145 -5.56 5.06 7.57
N PHE A 146 -4.74 4.23 8.21
CA PHE A 146 -5.18 3.01 8.89
C PHE A 146 -4.73 3.00 10.37
N GLY A 147 -5.60 2.47 11.23
CA GLY A 147 -5.31 2.16 12.63
C GLY A 147 -5.51 3.30 13.62
N ASN A 148 -6.05 4.44 13.19
CA ASN A 148 -6.32 5.61 14.02
C ASN A 148 -7.52 6.39 13.48
N ASP A 149 -8.07 7.28 14.30
CA ASP A 149 -9.15 8.22 13.97
C ASP A 149 -8.66 9.67 13.81
N ALA A 150 -7.35 9.91 13.89
CA ALA A 150 -6.72 11.21 13.73
C ALA A 150 -5.51 11.14 12.79
N MET A 151 -5.08 12.28 12.24
CA MET A 151 -3.91 12.32 11.32
C MET A 151 -2.60 12.01 12.03
N ASN A 152 -2.40 12.51 13.26
CA ASN A 152 -1.10 12.41 13.89
C ASN A 152 -0.72 10.96 14.17
N ASN A 153 0.46 10.55 13.73
CA ASN A 153 1.00 9.20 13.90
C ASN A 153 0.17 8.10 13.18
N THR A 154 -0.38 8.43 12.02
CA THR A 154 -1.21 7.50 11.24
C THR A 154 -0.53 7.10 9.94
N TYR A 155 -0.32 5.79 9.76
CA TYR A 155 0.12 5.24 8.50
C TYR A 155 -0.94 5.48 7.43
N ALA A 156 -0.53 6.05 6.29
CA ALA A 156 -1.42 6.37 5.19
C ALA A 156 -0.84 5.97 3.84
N ILE A 157 -1.74 5.54 2.96
CA ILE A 157 -1.50 5.36 1.53
C ILE A 157 -2.10 6.56 0.80
N ILE A 158 -1.30 7.19 -0.03
CA ILE A 158 -1.68 8.34 -0.85
C ILE A 158 -1.66 7.92 -2.32
N ILE A 159 -2.72 8.27 -3.04
CA ILE A 159 -2.83 8.07 -4.49
C ILE A 159 -3.04 9.43 -5.14
N ASP A 160 -2.09 9.85 -5.97
CA ASP A 160 -1.94 11.22 -6.48
C ASP A 160 -2.95 11.64 -7.57
N GLY A 161 -3.97 10.82 -7.83
CA GLY A 161 -4.95 11.05 -8.91
C GLY A 161 -4.45 10.67 -10.31
N PHE A 162 -3.14 10.53 -10.51
CA PHE A 162 -2.52 9.90 -11.69
C PHE A 162 -2.26 8.40 -11.47
N GLY A 163 -2.39 7.95 -10.22
CA GLY A 163 -2.25 6.57 -9.79
C GLY A 163 -0.83 6.24 -9.31
N GLU A 164 0.02 7.25 -9.11
CA GLU A 164 1.22 7.07 -8.30
C GLU A 164 0.83 6.88 -6.85
N VAL A 165 1.51 5.95 -6.21
CA VAL A 165 1.22 5.51 -4.85
C VAL A 165 2.41 5.83 -3.97
N SER A 166 2.15 6.45 -2.83
CA SER A 166 3.15 6.68 -1.80
C SER A 166 2.60 6.36 -0.43
N GLU A 167 3.49 6.00 0.47
CA GLU A 167 3.15 5.67 1.86
C GLU A 167 3.72 6.75 2.77
N ARG A 168 2.96 7.17 3.79
CA ARG A 168 3.35 8.25 4.70
C ARG A 168 2.99 7.90 6.14
N LEU A 169 3.81 8.34 7.08
CA LEU A 169 3.40 8.49 8.47
C LEU A 169 2.92 9.93 8.65
N LEU A 170 1.62 10.12 8.76
CA LEU A 170 1.01 11.44 8.87
C LEU A 170 1.38 12.12 10.19
N GLY A 171 1.56 13.44 10.12
CA GLY A 171 1.85 14.28 11.28
C GLY A 171 0.62 15.03 11.79
N TYR A 172 0.80 15.78 12.88
CA TYR A 172 -0.24 16.66 13.41
C TYR A 172 -0.62 17.75 12.39
N HIS A 173 -1.76 17.55 11.72
CA HIS A 173 -2.30 18.41 10.66
C HIS A 173 -1.33 18.72 9.52
N ASN A 174 -0.42 17.80 9.21
CA ASN A 174 0.56 17.95 8.14
C ASN A 174 0.77 16.60 7.43
N PRO A 175 1.28 16.60 6.19
CA PRO A 175 1.36 15.38 5.39
C PRO A 175 2.41 14.39 5.92
N GLY A 176 3.16 14.75 6.96
CA GLY A 176 4.07 13.88 7.65
C GLY A 176 5.26 13.41 6.82
N GLU A 177 5.81 12.28 7.22
CA GLU A 177 7.04 11.72 6.66
C GLU A 177 6.72 10.72 5.55
N LEU A 178 7.41 10.84 4.42
CA LEU A 178 7.36 9.85 3.35
C LEU A 178 8.04 8.56 3.84
N LEU A 179 7.27 7.47 3.85
CA LEU A 179 7.78 6.13 4.12
C LEU A 179 8.42 5.59 2.84
N GLN A 180 9.53 4.89 3.04
CA GLN A 180 10.63 4.69 2.09
C GLN A 180 10.23 4.73 0.60
N ALA A 181 10.81 5.67 -0.15
CA ALA A 181 10.72 5.70 -1.60
C ALA A 181 11.50 4.52 -2.22
N LYS A 182 10.93 3.94 -3.28
CA LYS A 182 11.56 2.97 -4.20
C LYS A 182 13.06 3.22 -4.29
N ALA A 183 13.88 2.20 -4.02
CA ALA A 183 15.33 2.30 -4.20
C ALA A 183 15.63 2.74 -5.64
N LYS A 184 16.26 3.90 -5.81
CA LYS A 184 16.75 4.37 -7.09
C LYS A 184 18.08 3.66 -7.37
N VAL A 185 18.14 2.86 -8.43
CA VAL A 185 19.42 2.34 -8.96
C VAL A 185 20.25 3.56 -9.39
N LEU A 186 21.43 3.74 -8.80
CA LEU A 186 22.28 4.92 -9.04
C LEU A 186 23.26 4.74 -10.21
N SER A 187 23.52 3.50 -10.65
CA SER A 187 24.23 3.19 -11.89
C SER A 187 24.27 1.69 -12.16
N ASP A 188 24.10 1.28 -13.43
CA ASP A 188 24.53 -0.03 -13.93
C ASP A 188 25.96 0.13 -14.45
N ILE A 189 26.94 -0.49 -13.80
CA ILE A 189 28.29 -0.59 -14.36
C ILE A 189 28.31 -1.83 -15.25
N TYR A 190 28.31 -1.62 -16.56
CA TYR A 190 28.70 -2.66 -17.52
C TYR A 190 30.20 -2.87 -17.39
N PHE A 191 30.62 -4.06 -16.95
CA PHE A 191 31.98 -4.52 -17.20
C PHE A 191 32.00 -5.08 -18.63
N ASP A 192 32.60 -4.34 -19.55
CA ASP A 192 32.95 -4.89 -20.86
C ASP A 192 34.06 -5.94 -20.64
N GLU A 193 33.91 -7.14 -21.21
CA GLU A 193 34.86 -8.24 -21.01
C GLU A 193 36.22 -7.99 -21.70
N ASP A 194 36.36 -6.87 -22.42
CA ASP A 194 37.53 -6.57 -23.26
C ASP A 194 38.76 -5.98 -22.52
N THR A 195 38.75 -5.84 -21.20
CA THR A 195 39.94 -5.40 -20.43
C THR A 195 40.47 -6.41 -19.41
N ARG A 196 40.44 -7.70 -19.74
CA ARG A 196 41.36 -8.67 -19.12
C ARG A 196 42.60 -8.86 -19.99
N GLN A 197 43.62 -8.04 -19.74
CA GLN A 197 45.02 -8.36 -20.06
C GLN A 197 45.86 -8.28 -18.79
#